data_AF-A0A2T3XYM4-F1
#
_entry.id   AF-A0A2T3XYM4-F1
#
_cell.length_a   1.000
_cell.length_b   1.000
_cell.length_c   1.000
_cell.angle_alpha   90.00
_cell.angle_beta   90.00
_cell.angle_gamma   90.00
#
_symmetry.space_group_name_H-M   'P 1'
#
loop_
_entity.id
_entity.type
_entity.pdbx_description
1 polymer ?
#
loop_
_entity_poly.entity_id
_entity_poly.type
_entity_poly.pdbx_seq_one_letter_code
_entity_poly.pdbx_strand_id
1 'polypeptide(L)'
;MVASTSIASAQHLSEQDINLMAAAQKAVKTYKQGGVAGIFSAVNECYGHLRQGRKGLDRSVEFCIALDIGGIFVDSEMASAEGFPRDPRFMDAAAANRMNGVLRRYGLSANDDDTRAYFAARVERIKKYTNDAMQLG
;
A
#
# COMPACT_ATOMS: atom_id res chain seq x y z
N MET A 1 -23.85 -25.97 13.07
CA MET A 1 -23.63 -24.50 13.15
C MET A 1 -22.38 -24.18 12.32
N VAL A 2 -22.52 -23.65 11.10
CA VAL A 2 -21.39 -23.34 10.18
C VAL A 2 -21.52 -21.95 9.53
N ALA A 3 -22.55 -21.17 9.90
CA ALA A 3 -22.82 -19.88 9.25
C ALA A 3 -21.95 -18.72 9.76
N SER A 4 -21.43 -18.79 10.99
CA SER A 4 -20.74 -17.64 11.62
C SER A 4 -19.29 -17.45 11.16
N THR A 5 -18.59 -18.54 10.80
CA THR A 5 -17.20 -18.47 10.30
C THR A 5 -17.10 -17.97 8.86
N SER A 6 -18.10 -18.28 8.03
CA SER A 6 -18.14 -17.84 6.62
C SER A 6 -18.44 -16.36 6.48
N ILE A 7 -19.33 -15.82 7.32
CA ILE A 7 -19.70 -14.39 7.30
C ILE A 7 -18.54 -13.52 7.83
N ALA A 8 -17.89 -13.92 8.92
CA ALA A 8 -16.76 -13.19 9.48
C ALA A 8 -15.54 -13.18 8.53
N SER A 9 -15.25 -14.31 7.86
CA SER A 9 -14.18 -14.40 6.85
C SER A 9 -14.49 -13.53 5.62
N ALA A 10 -15.74 -13.54 5.15
CA ALA A 10 -16.17 -12.72 4.02
C ALA A 10 -16.15 -11.21 4.36
N GLN A 11 -16.56 -10.83 5.56
CA GLN A 11 -16.49 -9.45 6.06
C GLN A 11 -15.04 -8.98 6.15
N HIS A 12 -14.15 -9.80 6.71
CA HIS A 12 -12.73 -9.48 6.83
C HIS A 12 -12.03 -9.30 5.46
N LEU A 13 -12.39 -10.12 4.47
CA LEU A 13 -11.90 -9.95 3.09
C LEU A 13 -12.42 -8.66 2.46
N SER A 14 -13.72 -8.35 2.63
CA SER A 14 -14.32 -7.14 2.08
C SER A 14 -13.75 -5.85 2.68
N GLU A 15 -13.49 -5.83 3.99
CA GLU A 15 -12.90 -4.67 4.65
C GLU A 15 -11.42 -4.47 4.27
N GLN A 16 -10.67 -5.56 4.10
CA GLN A 16 -9.31 -5.49 3.56
C GLN A 16 -9.32 -4.91 2.14
N ASP A 17 -10.19 -5.39 1.25
CA ASP A 17 -10.28 -4.89 -0.11
C ASP A 17 -10.66 -3.40 -0.16
N ILE A 18 -11.59 -2.95 0.69
CA ILE A 18 -11.92 -1.53 0.83
C ILE A 18 -10.68 -0.71 1.23
N ASN A 19 -9.89 -1.22 2.17
CA ASN A 19 -8.70 -0.53 2.66
C ASN A 19 -7.62 -0.41 1.58
N LEU A 20 -7.38 -1.50 0.83
CA LEU A 20 -6.44 -1.53 -0.29
C LEU A 20 -6.91 -0.61 -1.43
N MET A 21 -8.21 -0.61 -1.74
CA MET A 21 -8.80 0.25 -2.76
C MET A 21 -8.71 1.73 -2.38
N ALA A 22 -9.01 2.08 -1.14
CA ALA A 22 -8.89 3.45 -0.65
C ALA A 22 -7.44 3.96 -0.72
N ALA A 23 -6.47 3.10 -0.40
CA ALA A 23 -5.05 3.44 -0.51
C ALA A 23 -4.62 3.67 -1.96
N ALA A 24 -5.07 2.81 -2.89
CA ALA A 24 -4.82 2.95 -4.32
C ALA A 24 -5.43 4.24 -4.91
N GLN A 25 -6.69 4.52 -4.58
CA GLN A 25 -7.36 5.77 -4.99
C GLN A 25 -6.64 7.00 -4.44
N LYS A 26 -6.17 6.94 -3.18
CA LYS A 26 -5.37 8.01 -2.59
C LYS A 26 -4.05 8.20 -3.34
N ALA A 27 -3.33 7.13 -3.69
CA ALA A 27 -2.08 7.22 -4.45
C ALA A 27 -2.28 7.97 -5.77
N VAL A 28 -3.29 7.58 -6.58
CA VAL A 28 -3.60 8.23 -7.86
C VAL A 28 -4.03 9.68 -7.67
N LYS A 29 -4.93 9.95 -6.72
CA LYS A 29 -5.39 11.32 -6.45
C LYS A 29 -4.23 12.23 -6.04
N THR A 30 -3.36 11.76 -5.15
CA THR A 30 -2.21 12.51 -4.69
C THR A 30 -1.20 12.74 -5.82
N TYR A 31 -0.98 11.74 -6.69
CA TYR A 31 -0.17 11.93 -7.89
C TYR A 31 -0.73 13.03 -8.80
N LYS A 32 -2.03 13.00 -9.11
CA LYS A 32 -2.67 14.03 -9.95
C LYS A 32 -2.54 15.44 -9.36
N GLN A 33 -2.41 15.57 -8.04
CA GLN A 33 -2.32 16.86 -7.35
C GLN A 33 -0.89 17.37 -7.15
N GLY A 34 0.08 16.49 -6.94
CA GLY A 34 1.44 16.87 -6.52
C GLY A 34 2.56 16.03 -7.13
N GLY A 35 2.25 15.22 -8.14
CA GLY A 35 3.18 14.28 -8.77
C GLY A 35 3.74 13.25 -7.80
N VAL A 36 4.84 12.61 -8.20
CA VAL A 36 5.54 11.58 -7.41
C VAL A 36 6.02 12.13 -6.05
N ALA A 37 6.44 13.39 -6.00
CA ALA A 37 6.82 14.06 -4.75
C ALA A 37 5.65 14.15 -3.76
N GLY A 38 4.45 14.46 -4.25
CA GLY A 38 3.23 14.47 -3.46
C GLY A 38 2.93 13.10 -2.86
N ILE A 39 3.08 12.02 -3.65
CA ILE A 39 2.87 10.66 -3.15
C ILE A 39 3.87 10.35 -2.04
N PHE A 40 5.15 10.68 -2.24
CA PHE A 40 6.17 10.42 -1.23
C PHE A 40 5.90 11.17 0.09
N SER A 41 5.42 12.41 0.03
CA SER A 41 4.97 13.15 1.22
C SER A 41 3.83 12.41 1.92
N ALA A 42 2.80 11.99 1.17
CA ALA A 42 1.66 11.29 1.72
C ALA A 42 2.04 9.93 2.36
N VAL A 43 2.99 9.19 1.78
CA VAL A 43 3.54 7.96 2.37
C VAL A 43 4.25 8.25 3.69
N ASN A 44 5.13 9.25 3.71
CA ASN A 44 5.86 9.62 4.93
C ASN A 44 4.92 10.09 6.04
N GLU A 45 3.94 10.92 5.71
CA GLU A 45 2.90 11.36 6.64
C GLU A 45 2.09 10.15 7.15
N CYS A 46 1.72 9.21 6.28
CA CYS A 46 0.99 8.01 6.68
C CYS A 46 1.79 7.23 7.73
N TYR A 47 3.06 6.94 7.46
CA TYR A 47 3.92 6.24 8.41
C TYR A 47 4.20 7.06 9.69
N GLY A 48 4.33 8.38 9.59
CA GLY A 48 4.53 9.26 10.74
C GLY A 48 3.34 9.29 11.70
N HIS A 49 2.12 9.08 11.19
CA HIS A 49 0.91 9.00 12.01
C HIS A 49 0.70 7.65 12.70
N LEU A 50 1.45 6.61 12.32
CA LEU A 50 1.38 5.32 12.99
C LEU A 50 2.03 5.45 14.39
N ARG A 51 1.20 5.50 15.45
CA ARG A 51 1.71 5.55 16.83
C ARG A 51 2.12 4.14 17.31
N GLN A 52 3.28 4.02 17.97
CA GLN A 52 3.67 2.74 18.59
C GLN A 52 2.75 2.40 19.78
N GLY A 53 2.43 1.11 19.96
CA GLY A 53 1.79 0.58 21.18
C GLY A 53 0.25 0.54 21.21
N ARG A 54 -0.46 0.88 20.13
CA ARG A 54 -1.93 0.68 20.05
C ARG A 54 -2.27 -0.62 19.31
N LYS A 55 -2.92 -1.56 20.00
CA LYS A 55 -3.55 -2.73 19.36
C LYS A 55 -4.68 -2.25 18.42
N GLY A 56 -4.79 -2.83 17.23
CA GLY A 56 -5.78 -2.45 16.20
C GLY A 56 -5.23 -1.59 15.05
N LEU A 57 -3.90 -1.42 14.95
CA LEU A 57 -3.25 -0.65 13.90
C LEU A 57 -3.03 -1.40 12.59
N ASP A 58 -3.31 -2.72 12.52
CA ASP A 58 -3.03 -3.55 11.35
C ASP A 58 -3.65 -2.97 10.07
N ARG A 59 -4.88 -2.42 10.15
CA ARG A 59 -5.54 -1.73 9.03
C ARG A 59 -4.84 -0.44 8.64
N SER A 60 -4.39 0.37 9.60
CA SER A 60 -3.66 1.61 9.32
C SER A 60 -2.28 1.33 8.72
N VAL A 61 -1.59 0.31 9.23
CA VAL A 61 -0.31 -0.13 8.66
C VAL A 61 -0.52 -0.66 7.24
N GLU A 62 -1.54 -1.50 7.04
CA GLU A 62 -1.89 -2.02 5.72
C GLU A 62 -2.26 -0.92 4.73
N PHE A 63 -3.02 0.09 5.17
CA PHE A 63 -3.33 1.26 4.35
C PHE A 63 -2.06 1.99 3.93
N CYS A 64 -1.14 2.28 4.86
CA CYS A 64 0.09 3.00 4.55
C CYS A 64 1.02 2.20 3.62
N ILE A 65 1.14 0.89 3.84
CA ILE A 65 1.93 0.02 2.96
C ILE A 65 1.27 -0.07 1.58
N ALA A 66 -0.06 -0.18 1.51
CA ALA A 66 -0.78 -0.20 0.24
C ALA A 66 -0.65 1.13 -0.52
N LEU A 67 -0.65 2.26 0.19
CA LEU A 67 -0.40 3.58 -0.39
C LEU A 67 1.02 3.67 -0.97
N ASP A 68 2.00 3.11 -0.27
CA ASP A 68 3.40 3.05 -0.71
C ASP A 68 3.55 2.19 -1.97
N ILE A 69 2.97 0.98 -1.98
CA ILE A 69 2.91 0.11 -3.16
C ILE A 69 2.21 0.81 -4.33
N GLY A 70 1.09 1.49 -4.08
CA GLY A 70 0.39 2.29 -5.08
C GLY A 70 1.28 3.38 -5.66
N GLY A 71 2.08 4.04 -4.83
CA GLY A 71 3.06 5.05 -5.26
C GLY A 71 4.16 4.48 -6.15
N ILE A 72 4.72 3.31 -5.80
CA ILE A 72 5.69 2.59 -6.62
C ILE A 72 5.10 2.31 -8.00
N PHE A 73 3.86 1.83 -8.03
CA PHE A 73 3.20 1.44 -9.26
C PHE A 73 2.87 2.67 -10.14
N VAL A 74 2.33 3.74 -9.56
CA VAL A 74 2.08 5.00 -10.29
C VAL A 74 3.37 5.56 -10.86
N ASP A 75 4.45 5.63 -10.07
CA ASP A 75 5.77 6.07 -10.55
C ASP A 75 6.26 5.22 -11.72
N SER A 76 6.15 3.89 -11.62
CA SER A 76 6.56 2.96 -12.69
C SER A 76 5.76 3.15 -13.98
N GLU A 77 4.44 3.24 -13.90
CA GLU A 77 3.57 3.38 -15.08
C GLU A 77 3.77 4.75 -15.74
N MET A 78 3.86 5.82 -14.96
CA MET A 78 4.04 7.18 -15.48
C MET A 78 5.44 7.37 -16.07
N ALA A 79 6.48 6.84 -15.41
CA ALA A 79 7.83 6.81 -15.96
C ALA A 79 7.88 6.07 -17.31
N SER A 80 7.22 4.91 -17.40
CA SER A 80 7.15 4.14 -18.64
C SER A 80 6.36 4.85 -19.74
N ALA A 81 5.23 5.48 -19.41
CA ALA A 81 4.36 6.15 -20.37
C ALA A 81 5.00 7.42 -20.96
N GLU A 82 5.71 8.18 -20.13
CA GLU A 82 6.27 9.49 -20.52
C GLU A 82 7.78 9.42 -20.87
N GLY A 83 8.41 8.24 -20.71
CA GLY A 83 9.85 8.07 -20.95
C GLY A 83 10.74 8.76 -19.90
N PHE A 84 10.20 9.03 -18.71
CA PHE A 84 10.95 9.63 -17.60
C PHE A 84 11.68 8.55 -16.77
N PRO A 85 12.79 8.91 -16.11
CA PRO A 85 13.37 8.02 -15.11
C PRO A 85 12.42 7.86 -13.92
N ARG A 86 12.36 6.65 -13.38
CA ARG A 86 11.68 6.37 -12.11
C ARG A 86 12.33 7.15 -10.96
N ASP A 87 11.52 7.59 -10.00
CA ASP A 87 12.03 8.27 -8.83
C ASP A 87 12.81 7.30 -7.91
N PRO A 88 14.06 7.64 -7.51
CA PRO A 88 14.87 6.77 -6.65
C PRO A 88 14.21 6.35 -5.34
N ARG A 89 13.25 7.13 -4.83
CA ARG A 89 12.51 6.85 -3.57
C ARG A 89 11.51 5.71 -3.72
N PHE A 90 11.07 5.43 -4.95
CA PHE A 90 10.12 4.38 -5.32
C PHE A 90 10.78 3.19 -6.02
N MET A 91 12.10 3.20 -6.19
CA MET A 91 12.86 2.03 -6.65
C MET A 91 12.88 0.92 -5.60
N ASP A 92 12.98 -0.32 -6.08
CA ASP A 92 12.73 -1.55 -5.31
C ASP A 92 13.48 -1.61 -3.97
N ALA A 93 14.78 -1.28 -3.95
CA ALA A 93 15.59 -1.36 -2.73
C ALA A 93 15.18 -0.33 -1.66
N ALA A 94 14.96 0.93 -2.06
CA ALA A 94 14.58 2.00 -1.13
C ALA A 94 13.16 1.79 -0.59
N ALA A 95 12.24 1.39 -1.48
CA ALA A 95 10.87 1.11 -1.12
C ALA A 95 10.75 -0.14 -0.24
N ALA A 96 11.46 -1.22 -0.57
CA ALA A 96 11.51 -2.43 0.26
C ALA A 96 12.05 -2.12 1.66
N ASN A 97 13.17 -1.40 1.78
CA ASN A 97 13.72 -1.05 3.09
C ASN A 97 12.73 -0.26 3.96
N ARG A 98 12.02 0.70 3.36
CA ARG A 98 11.01 1.51 4.06
C ARG A 98 9.84 0.65 4.53
N MET A 99 9.25 -0.14 3.64
CA MET A 99 8.10 -1.00 3.97
C MET A 99 8.48 -2.09 4.98
N ASN A 100 9.63 -2.74 4.81
CA ASN A 100 10.13 -3.77 5.72
C ASN A 100 10.34 -3.21 7.13
N GLY A 101 10.90 -2.00 7.24
CA GLY A 101 11.08 -1.31 8.51
C GLY A 101 9.77 -1.08 9.26
N VAL A 102 8.69 -0.75 8.52
CA VAL A 102 7.35 -0.58 9.09
C VAL A 102 6.74 -1.92 9.47
N LEU A 103 6.70 -2.90 8.57
CA LEU A 103 6.10 -4.21 8.82
C LEU A 103 6.70 -4.90 10.06
N ARG A 104 8.04 -4.84 10.20
CA ARG A 104 8.75 -5.39 11.37
C ARG A 104 8.43 -4.61 12.65
N ARG A 105 8.41 -3.28 12.59
CA ARG A 105 8.10 -2.42 13.74
C ARG A 105 6.72 -2.70 14.33
N TYR A 106 5.75 -3.06 13.49
CA TYR A 106 4.37 -3.36 13.92
C TYR A 106 4.10 -4.86 14.09
N GLY A 107 5.12 -5.72 13.98
CA GLY A 107 4.98 -7.16 14.20
C GLY A 107 4.17 -7.89 13.11
N LEU A 108 3.98 -7.28 11.94
CA LEU A 108 3.30 -7.91 10.79
C LEU A 108 4.24 -8.82 9.98
N SER A 109 5.54 -8.73 10.25
CA SER A 109 6.58 -9.59 9.70
C SER A 109 7.69 -9.74 10.72
N ALA A 110 8.19 -10.96 10.90
CA ALA A 110 9.38 -11.22 11.72
C ALA A 110 10.65 -11.34 10.85
N ASN A 111 10.52 -11.70 9.57
CA ASN A 111 11.63 -11.97 8.67
C ASN A 111 11.29 -11.60 7.20
N ASP A 112 12.22 -11.84 6.28
CA ASP A 112 12.02 -11.47 4.88
C ASP A 112 10.98 -12.35 4.16
N ASP A 113 10.80 -13.61 4.59
CA ASP A 113 9.80 -14.50 4.01
C ASP A 113 8.38 -14.11 4.43
N ASP A 114 8.18 -13.70 5.69
CA ASP A 114 6.91 -13.14 6.15
C ASP A 114 6.55 -11.87 5.38
N THR A 115 7.56 -11.02 5.14
CA THR A 115 7.40 -9.81 4.34
C THR A 115 7.00 -10.14 2.90
N ARG A 116 7.67 -11.13 2.29
CA ARG A 116 7.36 -11.59 0.94
C ARG A 116 5.94 -12.15 0.85
N ALA A 117 5.52 -12.94 1.84
CA ALA A 117 4.16 -13.46 1.93
C ALA A 117 3.13 -12.35 2.10
N TYR A 118 3.43 -11.34 2.94
CA TYR A 118 2.60 -10.17 3.15
C TYR A 118 2.34 -9.43 1.82
N PHE A 119 3.40 -9.21 1.04
CA PHE A 119 3.31 -8.57 -0.27
C PHE A 119 2.59 -9.44 -1.30
N ALA A 120 2.93 -10.72 -1.41
CA ALA A 120 2.30 -11.65 -2.35
C ALA A 120 0.77 -11.69 -2.19
N ALA A 121 0.27 -11.56 -0.96
CA ALA A 121 -1.16 -11.53 -0.69
C ALA A 121 -1.88 -10.24 -1.15
N ARG A 122 -1.16 -9.14 -1.42
CA ARG A 122 -1.76 -7.79 -1.56
C ARG A 122 -1.40 -7.07 -2.85
N VAL A 123 -0.19 -7.26 -3.37
CA VAL A 123 0.36 -6.47 -4.48
C VAL A 123 -0.53 -6.50 -5.72
N GLU A 124 -1.02 -7.66 -6.13
CA GLU A 124 -1.87 -7.77 -7.32
C GLU A 124 -3.21 -7.02 -7.18
N ARG A 125 -3.81 -7.05 -5.99
CA ARG A 125 -5.03 -6.28 -5.70
C ARG A 125 -4.77 -4.78 -5.73
N ILE A 126 -3.68 -4.33 -5.11
CA ILE A 126 -3.30 -2.91 -5.09
C ILE A 126 -3.02 -2.41 -6.49
N LYS A 127 -2.26 -3.16 -7.31
CA LYS A 127 -2.01 -2.84 -8.72
C LYS A 127 -3.31 -2.70 -9.49
N LYS A 128 -4.21 -3.68 -9.38
CA LYS A 128 -5.53 -3.64 -10.01
C LYS A 128 -6.29 -2.37 -9.62
N TYR A 129 -6.46 -2.11 -8.32
CA TYR A 129 -7.21 -0.93 -7.87
C TYR A 129 -6.55 0.39 -8.26
N THR A 130 -5.22 0.42 -8.37
CA THR A 130 -4.49 1.60 -8.81
C THR A 130 -4.73 1.84 -10.30
N ASN A 131 -4.68 0.80 -11.13
CA ASN A 131 -5.06 0.86 -12.55
C ASN A 131 -6.50 1.34 -12.74
N ASP A 132 -7.44 0.72 -12.02
CA ASP A 132 -8.86 1.11 -12.08
C ASP A 132 -9.02 2.60 -11.70
N ALA A 133 -8.32 3.07 -10.66
CA ALA A 133 -8.36 4.47 -10.23
C ALA A 133 -7.71 5.44 -11.25
N MET A 134 -6.69 5.02 -11.99
CA MET A 134 -6.08 5.83 -13.05
C MET A 134 -7.02 6.03 -14.24
N GLN A 135 -7.83 5.01 -14.57
CA GLN A 135 -8.81 5.06 -15.68
C GLN A 135 -10.07 5.88 -15.36
N LEU A 136 -10.37 6.11 -14.09
CA LEU A 136 -11.62 6.73 -13.63
C LEU A 136 -11.61 8.27 -13.56
N GLY A 137 -10.59 8.96 -14.08
CA GLY A 137 -10.69 10.43 -14.17
C GLY A 137 -9.59 11.07 -14.93
#